data_AF-A0A0F9GPR9-F1
#
_entry.id   AF-A0A0F9GPR9-F1
#
_cell.length_a   1.000
_cell.length_b   1.000
_cell.length_c   1.000
_cell.angle_alpha   90.00
_cell.angle_beta   90.00
_cell.angle_gamma   90.00
#
_symmetry.space_group_name_H-M   'P 1'
#
loop_
_entity.id
_entity.type
_entity.pdbx_description
1 polymer ?
#
loop_
_entity_poly.entity_id
_entity_poly.type
_entity_poly.pdbx_seq_one_letter_code
_entity_poly.pdbx_strand_id
1 'polypeptide(L)'
;MTKKGYKLTEAHKKAIGDAQRGENNNNWQTDIKDMSIGTIHKRVRMIKLKPVDGKCEYCHKVKSKYGITKLHLVNIRDHYYTLNPDDYQYMHPACHIEHQNISREKRKSQLDYWLRQQTINLKSK
;
A
#
# COMPACT_ATOMS: atom_id res chain seq x y z
N MET A 1 27.27 -14.76 -5.98
CA MET A 1 26.12 -15.03 -6.89
C MET A 1 25.12 -13.88 -6.79
N THR A 2 25.16 -12.92 -7.71
CA THR A 2 24.28 -11.74 -7.73
C THR A 2 22.94 -12.09 -8.39
N LYS A 3 21.85 -12.08 -7.60
CA LYS A 3 20.49 -12.24 -8.13
C LYS A 3 20.18 -11.03 -9.02
N LYS A 4 20.07 -11.26 -10.34
CA LYS A 4 19.64 -10.26 -11.32
C LYS A 4 18.25 -9.74 -10.92
N GLY A 5 18.17 -8.46 -10.51
CA GLY A 5 16.90 -7.79 -10.26
C GLY A 5 16.15 -7.62 -11.56
N TYR A 6 14.94 -8.19 -11.64
CA TYR A 6 14.05 -8.04 -12.78
C TYR A 6 13.67 -6.56 -12.91
N LYS A 7 14.09 -5.89 -14.00
CA LYS A 7 13.70 -4.51 -14.28
C LYS A 7 12.37 -4.54 -15.05
N LEU A 8 11.29 -4.12 -14.40
CA LEU A 8 9.99 -3.93 -15.05
C LEU A 8 10.10 -2.80 -16.10
N THR A 9 9.63 -3.09 -17.32
CA THR A 9 9.59 -2.11 -18.42
C THR A 9 8.52 -1.05 -18.17
N GLU A 10 8.64 0.13 -18.80
CA GLU A 10 7.62 1.19 -18.70
C GLU A 10 6.23 0.72 -19.18
N ALA A 11 6.19 -0.13 -20.21
CA ALA A 11 4.96 -0.78 -20.66
C ALA A 11 4.37 -1.74 -19.59
N HIS A 12 5.20 -2.44 -18.82
CA HIS A 12 4.73 -3.23 -17.67
C HIS A 12 4.22 -2.34 -16.55
N LYS A 13 4.92 -1.26 -16.20
CA LYS A 13 4.48 -0.30 -15.17
C LYS A 13 3.18 0.39 -15.53
N LYS A 14 2.96 0.67 -16.82
CA LYS A 14 1.72 1.26 -17.35
C LYS A 14 0.57 0.25 -17.42
N ALA A 15 0.82 -0.99 -17.85
CA ALA A 15 -0.18 -2.06 -17.78
C ALA A 15 -0.56 -2.42 -16.33
N ILE A 16 0.42 -2.34 -15.41
CA ILE A 16 0.23 -2.39 -13.96
C ILE A 16 -0.62 -1.18 -13.53
N GLY A 17 -0.22 0.06 -13.78
CA GLY A 17 -0.97 1.26 -13.36
C GLY A 17 -2.41 1.35 -13.89
N ASP A 18 -2.67 0.93 -15.13
CA ASP A 18 -3.98 1.03 -15.77
C ASP A 18 -4.88 -0.21 -15.47
N ALA A 19 -4.31 -1.41 -15.26
CA ALA A 19 -5.07 -2.63 -14.92
C ALA A 19 -5.13 -2.94 -13.41
N GLN A 20 -4.44 -2.18 -12.55
CA GLN A 20 -4.33 -2.43 -11.10
C GLN A 20 -5.19 -1.54 -10.20
N ARG A 21 -6.03 -0.67 -10.76
CA ARG A 21 -7.19 -0.23 -9.98
C ARG A 21 -8.10 -1.43 -9.91
N GLY A 22 -8.16 -2.10 -8.77
CA GLY A 22 -8.89 -3.38 -8.66
C GLY A 22 -10.40 -3.25 -8.91
N GLU A 23 -10.93 -2.03 -8.88
CA GLU A 23 -12.25 -1.64 -9.38
C GLU A 23 -12.46 -1.86 -10.89
N ASN A 24 -11.38 -1.89 -11.69
CA ASN A 24 -11.40 -2.10 -13.15
C ASN A 24 -10.82 -3.46 -13.57
N ASN A 25 -10.54 -4.36 -12.64
CA ASN A 25 -10.02 -5.69 -12.99
C ASN A 25 -11.18 -6.62 -13.40
N ASN A 26 -11.32 -6.86 -14.70
CA ASN A 26 -12.38 -7.70 -15.28
C ASN A 26 -12.42 -9.13 -14.72
N ASN A 27 -11.36 -9.61 -14.06
CA ASN A 27 -11.33 -10.95 -13.45
C ASN A 27 -11.88 -10.98 -12.02
N TRP A 28 -12.24 -9.84 -11.44
CA TRP A 28 -12.67 -9.72 -10.04
C TRP A 28 -14.21 -9.71 -9.96
N GLN A 29 -14.82 -10.85 -10.28
CA GLN A 29 -16.27 -11.05 -10.46
C GLN A 29 -17.15 -10.90 -9.20
N THR A 30 -16.60 -10.49 -8.05
CA THR A 30 -17.35 -10.38 -6.78
C THR A 30 -17.35 -8.93 -6.34
N ASP A 31 -18.50 -8.42 -5.90
CA ASP A 31 -18.60 -7.07 -5.33
C ASP A 31 -17.81 -7.01 -4.01
N ILE A 32 -17.15 -5.87 -3.74
CA ILE A 32 -16.32 -5.67 -2.54
C ILE A 32 -17.14 -5.88 -1.27
N LYS A 33 -18.42 -5.50 -1.30
CA LYS A 33 -19.35 -5.63 -0.16
C LYS A 33 -19.55 -7.09 0.29
N ASP A 34 -19.36 -8.04 -0.62
CA ASP A 34 -19.53 -9.48 -0.37
C ASP A 34 -18.20 -10.18 -0.07
N MET A 35 -17.08 -9.44 -0.03
CA MET A 35 -15.75 -9.98 0.27
C MET A 35 -15.38 -9.85 1.74
N SER A 36 -14.73 -10.88 2.28
CA SER A 36 -14.05 -10.76 3.57
C SER A 36 -12.85 -9.81 3.47
N ILE A 37 -12.53 -9.13 4.58
CA ILE A 37 -11.35 -8.27 4.71
C ILE A 37 -10.07 -9.02 4.32
N GLY A 38 -9.98 -10.31 4.63
CA GLY A 38 -8.86 -11.17 4.25
C GLY A 38 -8.72 -11.32 2.74
N THR A 39 -9.83 -11.52 2.03
CA THR A 39 -9.86 -11.62 0.57
C THR A 39 -9.44 -10.30 -0.09
N ILE A 40 -9.93 -9.17 0.42
CA ILE A 40 -9.58 -7.84 -0.06
C ILE A 40 -8.06 -7.61 0.08
N HIS A 41 -7.49 -7.85 1.26
CA HIS A 41 -6.04 -7.73 1.47
C HIS A 41 -5.24 -8.68 0.58
N LYS A 42 -5.72 -9.92 0.36
CA LYS A 42 -5.04 -10.87 -0.53
C LYS A 42 -4.98 -10.32 -1.96
N ARG A 43 -6.09 -9.78 -2.47
CA ARG A 43 -6.18 -9.19 -3.80
C ARG A 43 -5.26 -7.97 -3.95
N VAL A 44 -5.29 -7.06 -2.99
CA VAL A 44 -4.40 -5.88 -2.99
C VAL A 44 -2.92 -6.29 -2.94
N ARG A 45 -2.55 -7.34 -2.19
CA ARG A 45 -1.16 -7.83 -2.14
C ARG A 45 -0.63 -8.38 -3.47
N MET A 46 -1.50 -8.84 -4.37
CA MET A 46 -1.07 -9.27 -5.72
C MET A 46 -0.60 -8.09 -6.58
N ILE A 47 -1.02 -6.89 -6.20
CA ILE A 47 -0.81 -5.63 -6.92
C ILE A 47 0.27 -4.81 -6.19
N LYS A 48 0.02 -4.49 -4.92
CA LYS A 48 0.92 -3.76 -4.04
C LYS A 48 1.83 -4.73 -3.30
N LEU A 49 2.97 -4.99 -3.91
CA LEU A 49 3.99 -5.86 -3.33
C LEU A 49 4.61 -5.23 -2.07
N LYS A 50 5.01 -6.09 -1.13
CA LYS A 50 5.71 -5.67 0.09
C LYS A 50 7.02 -4.96 -0.27
N PRO A 51 7.38 -3.83 0.39
CA PRO A 51 8.64 -3.14 0.14
C PRO A 51 9.85 -4.07 0.28
N VAL A 52 10.70 -4.10 -0.75
CA VAL A 52 11.87 -4.99 -0.84
C VAL A 52 12.94 -4.62 0.19
N ASP A 53 13.05 -3.33 0.52
CA ASP A 53 13.95 -2.82 1.55
C ASP A 53 13.44 -3.07 2.98
N GLY A 54 12.23 -3.63 3.12
CA GLY A 54 11.60 -3.92 4.41
C GLY A 54 11.22 -2.67 5.20
N LYS A 55 11.24 -1.48 4.60
CA LYS A 55 10.87 -0.25 5.29
C LYS A 55 9.35 -0.12 5.40
N CYS A 56 8.92 0.33 6.56
CA CYS A 56 7.55 0.74 6.82
C CYS A 56 7.22 2.00 6.01
N GLU A 57 6.10 2.01 5.30
CA GLU A 57 5.67 3.16 4.49
C GLU A 57 5.21 4.36 5.36
N TYR A 58 4.93 4.12 6.65
CA TYR A 58 4.53 5.16 7.62
C TYR A 58 5.72 5.86 8.28
N CYS A 59 6.63 5.08 8.88
CA CYS A 59 7.74 5.63 9.67
C CYS A 59 9.09 5.56 8.94
N HIS A 60 9.13 4.98 7.73
CA HIS A 60 10.32 4.82 6.88
C HIS A 60 11.49 4.06 7.52
N LYS A 61 11.24 3.32 8.60
CA LYS A 61 12.22 2.47 9.30
C LYS A 61 12.00 1.00 8.98
N VAL A 62 13.07 0.22 9.07
CA VAL A 62 13.02 -1.26 8.93
C VAL A 62 12.42 -1.91 10.18
N LYS A 63 12.72 -1.37 11.36
CA LYS A 63 12.22 -1.85 12.67
C LYS A 63 11.29 -0.82 13.31
N SER A 64 10.25 -1.31 13.98
CA SER A 64 9.38 -0.48 14.82
C SER A 64 10.09 -0.02 16.09
N LYS A 65 9.46 0.87 16.86
CA LYS A 65 9.95 1.31 18.18
C LYS A 65 10.13 0.17 19.19
N TYR A 66 9.50 -0.98 18.96
CA TYR A 66 9.61 -2.19 19.77
C TYR A 66 10.49 -3.28 19.12
N GLY A 67 11.26 -2.94 18.07
CA GLY A 67 12.14 -3.88 17.37
C GLY A 67 11.45 -4.81 16.37
N ILE A 68 10.15 -4.66 16.13
CA ILE A 68 9.38 -5.51 15.20
C ILE A 68 9.70 -5.13 13.74
N THR A 69 10.10 -6.11 12.93
CA THR A 69 10.37 -5.95 11.48
C THR A 69 9.18 -6.32 10.59
N LYS A 70 8.16 -6.98 11.16
CA LYS A 70 6.99 -7.42 10.41
C LYS A 70 6.20 -6.21 9.91
N LEU A 71 5.85 -6.22 8.63
CA LEU A 71 4.96 -5.25 8.00
C LEU A 71 3.62 -5.92 7.68
N HIS A 72 2.53 -5.24 7.98
CA HIS A 72 1.17 -5.61 7.60
C HIS A 72 0.68 -4.62 6.56
N LEU A 73 -0.04 -5.12 5.55
CA LEU A 73 -0.80 -4.26 4.65
C LEU A 73 -2.04 -3.78 5.41
N VAL A 74 -2.22 -2.45 5.48
CA VAL A 74 -3.24 -1.75 6.25
C VAL A 74 -3.98 -0.80 5.33
N ASN A 75 -5.31 -0.79 5.39
CA ASN A 75 -6.12 0.23 4.71
C ASN A 75 -6.01 1.55 5.48
N ILE A 76 -5.67 2.64 4.79
CA ILE A 76 -5.50 3.98 5.37
C ILE A 76 -6.69 4.92 5.08
N ARG A 77 -7.66 4.44 4.30
CA ARG A 77 -8.87 5.15 3.88
C ARG A 77 -10.08 4.73 4.73
N ASP A 78 -10.00 5.03 6.03
CA ASP A 78 -11.08 4.79 7.02
C ASP A 78 -11.74 3.37 6.88
N HIS A 79 -12.97 3.17 7.38
CA HIS A 79 -13.65 1.86 7.38
C HIS A 79 -14.17 1.38 6.00
N TYR A 80 -13.86 2.10 4.92
CA TYR A 80 -14.32 1.75 3.58
C TYR A 80 -13.21 1.00 2.84
N TYR A 81 -13.29 -0.33 2.88
CA TYR A 81 -12.36 -1.17 2.14
C TYR A 81 -12.55 -0.97 0.63
N THR A 82 -11.43 -0.84 -0.09
CA THR A 82 -11.41 -0.71 -1.53
C THR A 82 -10.46 -1.73 -2.13
N LEU A 83 -10.46 -1.84 -3.44
CA LEU A 83 -9.50 -2.65 -4.18
C LEU A 83 -8.40 -1.79 -4.83
N ASN A 84 -8.36 -0.50 -4.49
CA ASN A 84 -7.32 0.41 -4.93
C ASN A 84 -6.07 0.25 -4.06
N PRO A 85 -4.91 -0.16 -4.61
CA PRO A 85 -3.68 -0.34 -3.84
C PRO A 85 -3.18 0.92 -3.14
N ASP A 86 -3.50 2.11 -3.65
CA ASP A 86 -3.07 3.40 -3.07
C ASP A 86 -3.78 3.70 -1.75
N ASP A 87 -4.93 3.06 -1.50
CA ASP A 87 -5.67 3.16 -0.24
C ASP A 87 -5.05 2.26 0.86
N TYR A 88 -3.88 1.65 0.60
CA TYR A 88 -3.21 0.74 1.52
C TYR A 88 -1.72 1.07 1.69
N GLN A 89 -1.20 0.79 2.89
CA GLN A 89 0.22 0.93 3.22
C GLN A 89 0.73 -0.27 4.02
N TYR A 90 1.99 -0.63 3.80
CA TYR A 90 2.74 -1.59 4.60
C TYR A 90 3.31 -0.91 5.84
N MET A 91 2.74 -1.23 6.99
CA MET A 91 3.11 -0.62 8.27
C MET A 91 3.53 -1.66 9.31
N HIS A 92 4.37 -1.25 10.27
CA HIS A 92 4.55 -2.05 11.48
C HIS A 92 3.25 -2.09 12.29
N PRO A 93 2.95 -3.17 13.05
CA PRO A 93 1.77 -3.24 13.91
C PRO A 93 1.64 -2.05 14.88
N ALA A 94 2.76 -1.61 15.46
CA ALA A 94 2.78 -0.44 16.33
C ALA A 94 2.42 0.86 15.61
N CYS A 95 2.92 1.04 14.38
CA CYS A 95 2.57 2.19 13.55
C CYS A 95 1.10 2.18 13.12
N HIS A 96 0.54 0.99 12.88
CA HIS A 96 -0.89 0.85 12.59
C HIS A 96 -1.76 1.31 13.77
N ILE A 97 -1.42 0.90 14.99
CA ILE A 97 -2.14 1.33 16.20
C ILE A 97 -2.03 2.86 16.37
N GLU A 98 -0.84 3.42 16.18
CA GLU A 98 -0.64 4.88 16.22
C GLU A 98 -1.50 5.60 15.17
N HIS A 99 -1.58 5.06 13.95
CA HIS A 99 -2.41 5.60 12.88
C HIS A 99 -3.92 5.51 13.19
N GLN A 100 -4.38 4.46 13.86
CA GLN A 100 -5.78 4.35 14.28
C GLN A 100 -6.14 5.34 15.38
N ASN A 101 -5.18 5.65 16.27
CA ASN A 101 -5.38 6.53 17.42
C ASN A 101 -5.28 8.03 17.11
N ILE A 102 -4.93 8.42 15.90
CA ILE A 102 -4.94 9.84 15.49
C ILE A 102 -6.30 10.25 14.90
N SER A 103 -6.66 11.53 15.05
CA SER A 103 -7.91 12.08 14.52
C SER A 103 -8.01 11.90 13.00
N ARG A 104 -9.24 11.84 12.49
CA ARG A 104 -9.51 11.68 11.05
C ARG A 104 -8.83 12.78 10.20
N GLU A 105 -8.85 14.01 10.69
CA GLU A 105 -8.20 15.17 10.06
C GLU A 105 -6.68 14.97 9.96
N LYS A 106 -6.07 14.40 11.00
CA LYS A 106 -4.64 14.10 11.05
C LYS A 106 -4.27 12.92 10.15
N ARG A 107 -5.15 11.92 10.00
CA ARG A 107 -4.98 10.85 9.01
C ARG A 107 -4.98 11.39 7.58
N LYS A 108 -5.94 12.27 7.26
CA LYS A 108 -6.05 12.89 5.93
C LYS A 108 -4.83 13.73 5.58
N SER A 109 -4.32 14.54 6.51
CA SER A 109 -3.14 15.37 6.26
C SER A 109 -1.87 14.54 6.03
N GLN A 110 -1.72 13.40 6.72
CA GLN A 110 -0.61 12.46 6.47
C GLN A 110 -0.73 11.77 5.11
N LEU A 111 -1.93 11.37 4.70
CA LEU A 111 -2.18 10.82 3.37
C LEU A 111 -1.85 11.84 2.28
N ASP A 112 -2.33 13.07 2.41
CA ASP A 112 -2.07 14.16 1.45
C ASP A 112 -0.56 14.47 1.37
N TYR A 113 0.15 14.48 2.50
CA TYR A 113 1.60 14.64 2.53
C TYR A 113 2.31 13.50 1.79
N TRP A 114 1.89 12.25 2.01
CA TRP A 114 2.49 11.08 1.37
C TRP A 114 2.25 11.05 -0.14
N LEU A 115 1.02 11.31 -0.58
CA LEU A 115 0.69 11.42 -2.01
C LEU A 115 1.52 12.52 -2.69
N ARG A 116 1.71 13.67 -2.02
CA ARG A 116 2.60 14.74 -2.50
C ARG A 116 4.05 14.27 -2.63
N GLN A 117 4.59 13.56 -1.64
CA GLN A 117 5.96 13.03 -1.69
C GLN A 117 6.14 12.00 -2.82
N GLN A 118 5.14 11.15 -3.08
CA GLN A 118 5.19 10.24 -4.23
C GLN A 118 5.16 11.00 -5.56
N THR A 119 4.32 12.03 -5.66
CA THR A 119 4.21 12.88 -6.86
C THR A 119 5.51 13.64 -7.15
N ILE A 120 6.19 14.13 -6.10
CA ILE A 120 7.48 14.83 -6.22
C ILE A 120 8.58 13.85 -6.67
N ASN A 121 8.67 12.67 -6.07
CA ASN A 121 9.67 11.67 -6.45
C ASN A 121 9.48 11.10 -7.87
N LEU A 122 8.27 11.19 -8.42
CA LEU A 122 7.98 10.86 -9.82
C LEU A 122 8.38 11.96 -10.81
N LYS A 123 8.41 13.24 -10.37
CA LYS A 123 8.82 14.38 -11.20
C LYS A 123 10.33 14.62 -11.21
N SER A 124 11.05 14.07 -10.23
CA SER A 124 12.51 14.21 -10.08
C SER A 124 13.31 13.10 -10.77
N LYS A 125 12.68 12.30 -11.63
CA LYS A 125 13.30 11.24 -12.45
C LYS A 125 13.03 11.52 -13.92
#